data_AF-A0A0Q4RPJ8-F1
#
_entry.id   AF-A0A0Q4RPJ8-F1
#
_cell.length_a   1.000
_cell.length_b   1.000
_cell.length_c   1.000
_cell.angle_alpha   90.00
_cell.angle_beta   90.00
_cell.angle_gamma   90.00
#
_symmetry.space_group_name_H-M   'P 1'
#
loop_
_entity.id
_entity.type
_entity.pdbx_description
1 polymer ?
#
loop_
_entity_poly.entity_id
_entity_poly.type
_entity_poly.pdbx_seq_one_letter_code
_entity_poly.pdbx_strand_id
1 'polypeptide(L)'
;MALFSVSYEELRILPFDMRLHHVLLVKKVHDHAKLTFTGIIPEEKEDYYVRMADDQTPIELLYTEKSGKQHRLFHGMIMKLHVRVENHVYWLEAEAVSHTHAMDLKPQTRSFQNQAMLLPDLMQQISSYYPKGQTFNTFDENKKLGAYTLQYQETDWQFLKRLASRYHSVLVPVTTEDCIRVYIGIPDNRDAGKIEATHYRMYKDLVAYKQEASMEKSGLSEQDYICYEIVLNNRVLELGDKVTFKGHKLHVFEVRTEMQQGLLSHRYTLCLKSAAYRRKRHNAKLIGASISGKVMEVVRDEVKVQLDYDQNWRLAIASPFPYSTMYASDDQTGWYCMPEKGDSVRIYFPNAKEAEGIALSSVRKKVPEEAMSAAVSSGSGSGGASGSAGSTGGKSQNVTTTVVQQEQLQPVINYDKDLKDDLMANPNTKFLLTPTGQKITFEEDKITITGATGGATITLTSAGTIILNCENKIMLQASKQIEMVGESIMMVANQIEMSTKDGNGGITIDQGQVVIKGIEVLMNQ
;
A
#
# COMPACT_ATOMS: atom_id res chain seq x y z
N MET A 1 1.65 54.03 16.75
CA MET A 1 1.07 52.69 17.03
C MET A 1 1.59 52.25 18.38
N ALA A 2 0.71 51.91 19.32
CA ALA A 2 1.10 51.48 20.65
C ALA A 2 1.97 50.22 20.57
N LEU A 3 3.12 50.25 21.22
CA LEU A 3 3.99 49.09 21.42
C LEU A 3 3.26 48.14 22.39
N PHE A 4 2.55 47.15 21.86
CA PHE A 4 2.02 46.07 22.68
C PHE A 4 3.19 45.15 23.03
N SER A 5 3.50 45.08 24.32
CA SER A 5 4.57 44.27 24.86
C SER A 5 3.90 43.28 25.81
N VAL A 6 3.91 41.99 25.46
CA VAL A 6 3.22 40.95 26.22
C VAL A 6 4.09 40.44 27.36
N SER A 7 3.56 40.44 28.58
CA SER A 7 4.24 39.90 29.76
C SER A 7 3.65 38.55 30.21
N TYR A 8 4.28 37.88 31.18
CA TYR A 8 3.79 36.59 31.72
C TYR A 8 2.35 36.65 32.25
N GLU A 9 1.89 37.79 32.76
CA GLU A 9 0.56 37.94 33.36
C GLU A 9 -0.57 37.86 32.32
N GLU A 10 -0.25 38.11 31.05
CA GLU A 10 -1.19 38.11 29.94
C GLU A 10 -1.23 36.74 29.22
N LEU A 11 -0.34 35.82 29.60
CA LEU A 11 -0.27 34.46 29.07
C LEU A 11 -0.95 33.46 29.99
N ARG A 12 -1.70 32.53 29.38
CA ARG A 12 -2.33 31.43 30.09
C ARG A 12 -2.07 30.13 29.35
N ILE A 13 -1.87 29.07 30.11
CA ILE A 13 -1.78 27.72 29.58
C ILE A 13 -2.91 26.88 30.14
N LEU A 14 -3.84 26.46 29.29
CA LEU A 14 -4.92 25.57 29.73
C LEU A 14 -4.49 24.11 29.56
N PRO A 15 -4.89 23.20 30.47
CA PRO A 15 -5.81 23.40 31.61
C PRO A 15 -5.10 23.80 32.92
N PHE A 16 -3.80 24.09 32.90
CA PHE A 16 -3.01 24.31 34.11
C PHE A 16 -3.13 25.74 34.64
N ASP A 17 -3.71 25.87 35.83
CA ASP A 17 -3.59 27.09 36.63
C ASP A 17 -2.18 27.15 37.24
N MET A 18 -1.34 27.99 36.62
CA MET A 18 0.06 28.17 36.99
C MET A 18 0.57 29.58 36.68
N ARG A 19 1.60 30.00 37.43
CA ARG A 19 2.42 31.15 37.06
C ARG A 19 3.52 30.70 36.10
N LEU A 20 3.37 31.01 34.82
CA LEU A 20 4.35 30.68 33.79
C LEU A 20 5.72 31.32 34.09
N HIS A 21 6.78 30.56 33.83
CA HIS A 21 8.17 30.99 34.00
C HIS A 21 9.03 30.70 32.76
N HIS A 22 8.72 29.65 31.99
CA HIS A 22 9.38 29.40 30.73
C HIS A 22 8.34 28.96 29.70
N VAL A 23 8.42 29.51 28.49
CA VAL A 23 7.57 29.14 27.36
C VAL A 23 8.44 29.19 26.11
N LEU A 24 8.44 28.10 25.36
CA LEU A 24 9.06 27.98 24.06
C LEU A 24 8.10 27.25 23.12
N LEU A 25 7.60 27.95 22.12
CA LEU A 25 6.76 27.41 21.06
C LEU A 25 7.52 27.48 19.74
N VAL A 26 7.78 26.33 19.13
CA VAL A 26 8.42 26.21 17.84
C VAL A 26 7.44 25.64 16.84
N LYS A 27 7.19 26.37 15.76
CA LYS A 27 6.40 25.95 14.60
C LYS A 27 7.30 26.01 13.38
N LYS A 28 7.29 24.95 12.57
CA LYS A 28 8.09 24.91 11.33
C LYS A 28 7.30 24.23 10.23
N VAL A 29 7.45 24.74 9.01
CA VAL A 29 6.99 24.04 7.81
C VAL A 29 7.59 22.62 7.78
N HIS A 30 6.80 21.62 7.38
CA HIS A 30 7.15 20.19 7.37
C HIS A 30 7.36 19.49 8.73
N ASP A 31 7.18 20.18 9.85
CA ASP A 31 7.32 19.58 11.18
C ASP A 31 6.06 19.81 12.02
N HIS A 32 5.92 19.05 13.10
CA HIS A 32 4.87 19.27 14.09
C HIS A 32 5.27 20.43 15.00
N ALA A 33 4.31 21.28 15.38
CA ALA A 33 4.62 22.33 16.33
C ALA A 33 4.79 21.76 17.72
N LYS A 34 5.80 22.24 18.44
CA LYS A 34 6.15 21.79 19.78
C LYS A 34 6.12 22.97 20.74
N LEU A 35 5.46 22.76 21.86
CA LEU A 35 5.37 23.70 22.97
C LEU A 35 6.06 23.08 24.18
N THR A 36 7.03 23.78 24.74
CA THR A 36 7.67 23.43 26.01
C THR A 36 7.41 24.57 26.98
N PHE A 37 6.94 24.23 28.18
CA PHE A 37 6.65 25.24 29.19
C PHE A 37 6.95 24.75 30.60
N THR A 38 7.23 25.72 31.45
CA THR A 38 7.50 25.52 32.87
C THR A 38 6.80 26.62 33.66
N GLY A 39 6.19 26.27 34.78
CA GLY A 39 5.56 27.24 35.66
C GLY A 39 5.39 26.72 37.07
N ILE A 40 5.08 27.63 37.99
CA ILE A 40 4.81 27.32 39.39
C ILE A 40 3.32 27.03 39.54
N ILE A 41 2.98 25.89 40.14
CA ILE A 41 1.61 25.48 40.47
C ILE A 41 1.35 25.59 41.97
N PRO A 42 0.08 25.69 42.40
CA PRO A 42 -0.27 25.54 43.81
C PRO A 42 0.05 24.13 44.33
N GLU A 43 0.54 24.03 45.57
CA GLU A 43 0.88 22.76 46.26
C GLU A 43 -0.26 21.75 46.19
N GLU A 44 -1.49 22.19 46.44
CA GLU A 44 -2.70 21.36 46.44
C GLU A 44 -3.01 20.69 45.09
N LYS A 45 -2.41 21.18 43.99
CA LYS A 45 -2.68 20.70 42.63
C LYS A 45 -1.62 19.75 42.08
N GLU A 46 -0.55 19.45 42.83
CA GLU A 46 0.52 18.52 42.41
C GLU A 46 -0.06 17.17 41.96
N ASP A 47 -0.66 16.43 42.89
CA ASP A 47 -1.12 15.06 42.65
C ASP A 47 -2.31 15.05 41.66
N TYR A 48 -3.10 16.13 41.67
CA TYR A 48 -4.22 16.32 40.74
C TYR A 48 -3.74 16.40 39.28
N TYR A 49 -2.78 17.27 38.97
CA TYR A 49 -2.36 17.46 37.57
C TYR A 49 -1.68 16.23 36.99
N VAL A 50 -0.87 15.52 37.78
CA VAL A 50 -0.22 14.27 37.34
C VAL A 50 -1.26 13.17 37.07
N ARG A 51 -2.32 13.07 37.88
CA ARG A 51 -3.39 12.07 37.70
C ARG A 51 -4.40 12.44 36.62
N MET A 52 -4.66 13.74 36.43
CA MET A 52 -5.61 14.24 35.45
C MET A 52 -5.06 14.14 34.03
N ALA A 53 -3.74 14.35 33.85
CA ALA A 53 -3.14 14.35 32.53
C ALA A 53 -3.01 12.93 31.98
N ASP A 54 -3.57 12.74 30.79
CA ASP A 54 -3.47 11.54 29.98
C ASP A 54 -2.94 11.88 28.57
N ASP A 55 -2.81 10.88 27.71
CA ASP A 55 -2.35 11.06 26.33
C ASP A 55 -3.36 11.81 25.44
N GLN A 56 -4.57 12.10 25.94
CA GLN A 56 -5.62 12.86 25.27
C GLN A 56 -5.84 14.26 25.88
N THR A 57 -4.98 14.70 26.80
CA THR A 57 -5.14 15.99 27.47
C THR A 57 -4.77 17.14 26.54
N PRO A 58 -5.73 18.05 26.21
CA PRO A 58 -5.47 19.17 25.31
C PRO A 58 -4.72 20.28 26.03
N ILE A 59 -3.70 20.85 25.38
CA ILE A 59 -2.93 21.98 25.87
C ILE A 59 -3.16 23.19 24.97
N GLU A 60 -3.57 24.31 25.57
CA GLU A 60 -3.76 25.58 24.86
C GLU A 60 -2.86 26.67 25.41
N LEU A 61 -2.11 27.34 24.54
CA LEU A 61 -1.40 28.57 24.88
C LEU A 61 -2.21 29.77 24.40
N LEU A 62 -2.67 30.59 25.33
CA LEU A 62 -3.47 31.78 25.08
C LEU A 62 -2.71 33.03 25.49
N TYR A 63 -2.89 34.09 24.72
CA TYR A 63 -2.48 35.45 25.04
C TYR A 63 -3.73 36.34 25.12
N THR A 64 -3.83 37.15 26.16
CA THR A 64 -4.91 38.14 26.32
C THR A 64 -4.37 39.54 26.08
N GLU A 65 -4.86 40.23 25.05
CA GLU A 65 -4.53 41.63 24.84
C GLU A 65 -5.09 42.52 25.97
N LYS A 66 -4.50 43.71 26.15
CA LYS A 66 -5.04 44.75 27.05
C LYS A 66 -6.47 45.18 26.71
N SER A 67 -6.91 44.93 25.47
CA SER A 67 -8.29 45.11 25.00
C SER A 67 -9.28 44.07 25.57
N GLY A 68 -8.77 43.04 26.26
CA GLY A 68 -9.52 41.89 26.75
C GLY A 68 -9.71 40.78 25.71
N LYS A 69 -9.28 41.00 24.47
CA LYS A 69 -9.40 39.99 23.40
C LYS A 69 -8.38 38.86 23.60
N GLN A 70 -8.86 37.62 23.59
CA GLN A 70 -8.00 36.44 23.67
C GLN A 70 -7.59 35.95 22.28
N HIS A 71 -6.31 35.62 22.16
CA HIS A 71 -5.68 35.07 20.98
C HIS A 71 -5.02 33.75 21.32
N ARG A 72 -5.34 32.71 20.56
CA ARG A 72 -4.72 31.40 20.73
C ARG A 72 -3.46 31.30 19.90
N LEU A 73 -2.34 31.02 20.56
CA LEU A 73 -1.03 30.85 19.94
C LEU A 73 -0.75 29.39 19.59
N PHE A 74 -1.32 28.45 20.36
CA PHE A 74 -1.13 27.02 20.15
C PHE A 74 -2.30 26.23 20.74
N HIS A 75 -2.64 25.13 20.08
CA HIS A 75 -3.46 24.05 20.61
C HIS A 75 -2.84 22.72 20.17
N GLY A 76 -2.69 21.80 21.12
CA GLY A 76 -2.13 20.48 20.88
C GLY A 76 -2.43 19.52 22.01
N MET A 77 -1.68 18.43 22.05
CA MET A 77 -1.82 17.35 23.02
C MET A 77 -0.57 17.28 23.88
N ILE A 78 -0.74 16.96 25.16
CA ILE A 78 0.39 16.76 26.06
C ILE A 78 1.19 15.52 25.64
N MET A 79 2.52 15.62 25.73
CA MET A 79 3.45 14.52 25.45
C MET A 79 4.19 14.06 26.70
N LYS A 80 4.56 15.02 27.56
CA LYS A 80 5.24 14.75 28.81
C LYS A 80 4.77 15.76 29.85
N LEU A 81 4.68 15.29 31.08
CA LEU A 81 4.36 16.09 32.26
C LEU A 81 5.21 15.62 33.42
N HIS A 82 5.89 16.56 34.07
CA HIS A 82 6.68 16.32 35.26
C HIS A 82 6.36 17.39 36.29
N VAL A 83 6.26 16.98 37.55
CA VAL A 83 6.21 17.91 38.68
C VAL A 83 7.48 17.73 39.50
N ARG A 84 8.12 18.85 39.85
CA ARG A 84 9.37 18.90 40.58
C ARG A 84 9.23 19.86 41.75
N VAL A 85 9.57 19.42 42.95
CA VAL A 85 9.46 20.22 44.17
C VAL A 85 10.86 20.63 44.63
N GLU A 86 11.10 21.93 44.73
CA GLU A 86 12.37 22.49 45.22
C GLU A 86 12.11 23.61 46.21
N ASN A 87 12.67 23.51 47.42
CA ASN A 87 12.51 24.52 48.48
C ASN A 87 11.03 24.90 48.74
N HIS A 88 10.13 23.91 48.73
CA HIS A 88 8.67 24.08 48.87
C HIS A 88 8.00 24.86 47.71
N VAL A 89 8.66 24.94 46.55
CA VAL A 89 8.09 25.46 45.31
C VAL A 89 7.80 24.32 44.35
N TYR A 90 6.57 24.23 43.89
CA TYR A 90 6.07 23.17 43.01
C TYR A 90 6.14 23.63 41.55
N TRP A 91 7.07 23.05 40.80
CA TRP A 91 7.29 23.33 39.39
C TRP A 91 6.62 22.27 38.54
N LEU A 92 5.81 22.70 37.57
CA LEU A 92 5.29 21.83 36.52
C LEU A 92 6.05 22.12 35.22
N GLU A 93 6.59 21.07 34.63
CA GLU A 93 7.34 21.06 33.39
C GLU A 93 6.62 20.15 32.39
N ALA A 94 6.29 20.66 31.21
CA ALA A 94 5.55 19.90 30.22
C ALA A 94 5.98 20.18 28.78
N GLU A 95 5.78 19.17 27.95
CA GLU A 95 5.91 19.23 26.51
C GLU A 95 4.56 18.90 25.88
N ALA A 96 4.17 19.66 24.86
CA ALA A 96 2.98 19.42 24.07
C ALA A 96 3.31 19.51 22.57
N VAL A 97 2.53 18.81 21.76
CA VAL A 97 2.71 18.75 20.29
C VAL A 97 1.39 19.02 19.58
N SER A 98 1.43 19.67 18.42
CA SER A 98 0.22 19.94 17.64
C SER A 98 -0.51 18.65 17.24
N HIS A 99 -1.83 18.74 17.06
CA HIS A 99 -2.70 17.63 16.64
C HIS A 99 -2.23 16.84 15.41
N THR A 100 -1.49 17.49 14.50
CA THR A 100 -0.92 16.83 13.31
C THR A 100 0.03 15.69 13.66
N HIS A 101 0.55 15.62 14.89
CA HIS A 101 1.37 14.51 15.36
C HIS A 101 0.63 13.18 15.36
N ALA A 102 -0.70 13.17 15.53
CA ALA A 102 -1.50 11.96 15.41
C ALA A 102 -1.33 11.28 14.04
N MET A 103 -1.03 12.04 12.98
CA MET A 103 -0.75 11.53 11.64
C MET A 103 0.62 10.84 11.53
N ASP A 104 1.51 10.97 12.53
CA ASP A 104 2.88 10.43 12.53
C ASP A 104 3.08 9.29 13.54
N LEU A 105 2.00 8.76 14.14
CA LEU A 105 2.08 7.72 15.17
C LEU A 105 2.20 6.29 14.61
N LYS A 106 1.37 5.94 13.62
CA LYS A 106 1.24 4.57 13.12
C LYS A 106 1.53 4.49 11.62
N PRO A 107 2.49 3.65 11.18
CA PRO A 107 2.66 3.34 9.76
C PRO A 107 1.41 2.67 9.19
N GLN A 108 1.06 3.04 7.96
CA GLN A 108 -0.09 2.50 7.22
C GLN A 108 0.37 1.94 5.88
N THR A 109 -0.46 1.04 5.34
CA THR A 109 -0.34 0.58 3.96
C THR A 109 -1.68 0.77 3.25
N ARG A 110 -1.73 1.61 2.21
CA ARG A 110 -2.94 1.93 1.45
C ARG A 110 -2.62 2.12 -0.03
N SER A 111 -3.38 1.44 -0.88
CA SER A 111 -3.22 1.50 -2.33
C SER A 111 -4.24 2.46 -2.97
N PHE A 112 -3.75 3.31 -3.88
CA PHE A 112 -4.54 4.25 -4.66
C PHE A 112 -4.29 4.04 -6.16
N GLN A 113 -5.15 3.22 -6.77
CA GLN A 113 -5.01 2.82 -8.18
C GLN A 113 -5.57 3.80 -9.20
N ASN A 114 -6.52 4.65 -8.80
CA ASN A 114 -7.13 5.62 -9.69
C ASN A 114 -6.18 6.80 -9.98
N GLN A 115 -5.51 6.75 -11.14
CA GLN A 115 -4.58 7.78 -11.57
C GLN A 115 -5.25 9.15 -11.79
N ALA A 116 -6.56 9.14 -12.09
CA ALA A 116 -7.35 10.34 -12.30
C ALA A 116 -7.90 10.95 -11.00
N MET A 117 -7.70 10.29 -9.85
CA MET A 117 -8.09 10.81 -8.53
C MET A 117 -7.46 12.19 -8.29
N LEU A 118 -8.24 13.13 -7.77
CA LEU A 118 -7.75 14.46 -7.43
C LEU A 118 -6.97 14.39 -6.11
N LEU A 119 -5.93 15.21 -6.01
CA LEU A 119 -5.13 15.35 -4.80
C LEU A 119 -6.00 15.74 -3.58
N PRO A 120 -6.91 16.74 -3.66
CA PRO A 120 -7.85 17.03 -2.57
C PRO A 120 -8.64 15.83 -2.08
N ASP A 121 -9.13 14.97 -2.99
CA ASP A 121 -9.93 13.81 -2.63
C ASP A 121 -9.11 12.80 -1.82
N LEU A 122 -7.86 12.55 -2.24
CA LEU A 122 -6.96 11.66 -1.50
C LEU A 122 -6.63 12.24 -0.13
N MET A 123 -6.33 13.54 -0.06
CA MET A 123 -6.04 14.20 1.21
C MET A 123 -7.24 14.14 2.17
N GLN A 124 -8.45 14.39 1.65
CA GLN A 124 -9.68 14.31 2.42
C GLN A 124 -9.99 12.89 2.90
N GLN A 125 -9.66 11.87 2.09
CA GLN A 125 -9.75 10.46 2.48
C GLN A 125 -8.78 10.13 3.63
N ILE A 126 -7.58 10.74 3.67
CA ILE A 126 -6.66 10.56 4.80
C ILE A 126 -7.15 11.33 6.03
N SER A 127 -7.60 12.58 5.86
CA SER A 127 -8.00 13.42 6.98
C SER A 127 -9.28 12.93 7.66
N SER A 128 -10.14 12.19 6.96
CA SER A 128 -11.39 11.64 7.50
C SER A 128 -11.19 10.56 8.56
N TYR A 129 -10.00 9.95 8.65
CA TYR A 129 -9.64 9.05 9.75
C TYR A 129 -9.46 9.77 11.09
N TYR A 130 -9.36 11.09 11.07
CA TYR A 130 -9.11 11.91 12.25
C TYR A 130 -10.34 12.77 12.58
N PRO A 131 -10.77 12.85 13.85
CA PRO A 131 -11.93 13.66 14.24
C PRO A 131 -11.80 15.12 13.80
N LYS A 132 -12.79 15.62 13.07
CA LYS A 132 -12.82 16.99 12.49
C LYS A 132 -11.58 17.32 11.62
N GLY A 133 -10.85 16.32 11.14
CA GLY A 133 -9.63 16.49 10.36
C GLY A 133 -9.91 17.10 8.99
N GLN A 134 -9.23 18.19 8.66
CA GLN A 134 -9.38 18.87 7.38
C GLN A 134 -8.03 19.09 6.71
N THR A 135 -8.04 19.00 5.39
CA THR A 135 -6.86 19.25 4.57
C THR A 135 -7.19 20.23 3.48
N PHE A 136 -6.20 21.03 3.13
CA PHE A 136 -6.31 22.06 2.11
C PHE A 136 -5.13 21.92 1.15
N ASN A 137 -5.32 22.32 -0.11
CA ASN A 137 -4.22 22.54 -1.02
C ASN A 137 -4.18 24.02 -1.42
N THR A 138 -3.01 24.47 -1.86
CA THR A 138 -2.80 25.88 -2.28
C THR A 138 -2.45 25.97 -3.75
N PHE A 139 -2.85 24.96 -4.53
CA PHE A 139 -2.63 24.91 -5.97
C PHE A 139 -3.84 25.52 -6.68
N ASP A 140 -3.59 26.35 -7.69
CA ASP A 140 -4.67 26.98 -8.47
C ASP A 140 -5.48 25.96 -9.29
N GLU A 141 -4.88 24.81 -9.59
CA GLU A 141 -5.49 23.73 -10.36
C GLU A 141 -5.76 22.51 -9.48
N ASN A 142 -6.85 21.80 -9.81
CA ASN A 142 -7.13 20.48 -9.24
C ASN A 142 -6.14 19.44 -9.77
N LYS A 143 -4.97 19.37 -9.12
CA LYS A 143 -3.92 18.40 -9.44
C LYS A 143 -4.43 16.97 -9.27
N LYS A 144 -4.17 16.12 -10.26
CA LYS A 144 -4.42 14.67 -10.22
C LYS A 144 -3.21 13.92 -9.66
N LEU A 145 -3.42 12.70 -9.17
CA LEU A 145 -2.31 11.82 -8.77
C LEU A 145 -1.39 11.46 -9.93
N GLY A 146 -1.96 11.25 -11.12
CA GLY A 146 -1.25 11.05 -12.39
C GLY A 146 -0.54 9.70 -12.55
N ALA A 147 -0.48 8.88 -11.50
CA ALA A 147 0.12 7.56 -11.52
C ALA A 147 -0.40 6.72 -10.34
N TYR A 148 -0.18 5.40 -10.39
CA TYR A 148 -0.38 4.52 -9.24
C TYR A 148 0.36 5.07 -8.02
N THR A 149 -0.33 5.13 -6.88
CA THR A 149 0.20 5.70 -5.64
C THR A 149 -0.03 4.73 -4.51
N LEU A 150 1.04 4.39 -3.79
CA LEU A 150 1.00 3.47 -2.67
C LEU A 150 1.61 4.15 -1.45
N GLN A 151 0.85 4.22 -0.36
CA GLN A 151 1.39 4.45 0.97
C GLN A 151 1.88 3.08 1.47
N TYR A 152 3.19 2.89 1.67
CA TYR A 152 3.74 1.59 2.07
C TYR A 152 4.58 1.71 3.34
N GLN A 153 4.06 1.22 4.47
CA GLN A 153 4.75 1.31 5.77
C GLN A 153 5.25 2.74 6.09
N GLU A 154 4.41 3.72 5.74
CA GLU A 154 4.62 5.14 6.03
C GLU A 154 3.48 5.63 6.91
N THR A 155 3.79 6.48 7.86
CA THR A 155 2.74 7.22 8.58
C THR A 155 1.99 8.14 7.62
N ASP A 156 0.81 8.62 8.01
CA ASP A 156 0.03 9.54 7.18
C ASP A 156 0.79 10.86 6.96
N TRP A 157 1.53 11.33 7.96
CA TRP A 157 2.39 12.50 7.84
C TRP A 157 3.55 12.28 6.88
N GLN A 158 4.26 11.14 6.97
CA GLN A 158 5.34 10.80 6.03
C GLN A 158 4.81 10.70 4.60
N PHE A 159 3.67 10.04 4.42
CA PHE A 159 3.02 9.91 3.12
C PHE A 159 2.62 11.26 2.53
N LEU A 160 1.97 12.12 3.31
CA LEU A 160 1.59 13.46 2.87
C LEU A 160 2.81 14.33 2.55
N LYS A 161 3.93 14.21 3.29
CA LYS A 161 5.19 14.92 2.97
C LYS A 161 5.75 14.45 1.64
N ARG A 162 5.76 13.14 1.40
CA ARG A 162 6.21 12.55 0.14
C ARG A 162 5.30 12.97 -1.02
N LEU A 163 4.00 12.98 -0.80
CA LEU A 163 3.01 13.42 -1.77
C LEU A 163 3.16 14.91 -2.10
N ALA A 164 3.34 15.79 -1.11
CA ALA A 164 3.63 17.21 -1.33
C ALA A 164 4.89 17.42 -2.18
N SER A 165 5.94 16.63 -1.95
CA SER A 165 7.18 16.69 -2.72
C SER A 165 7.01 16.30 -4.19
N ARG A 166 6.03 15.45 -4.53
CA ARG A 166 5.68 15.10 -5.91
C ARG A 166 5.20 16.32 -6.71
N TYR A 167 4.61 17.30 -6.02
CA TYR A 167 4.17 18.57 -6.59
C TYR A 167 5.11 19.73 -6.22
N HIS A 168 6.36 19.40 -5.86
CA HIS A 168 7.39 20.36 -5.50
C HIS A 168 6.99 21.35 -4.39
N SER A 169 6.30 20.82 -3.38
CA SER A 169 5.70 21.63 -2.34
C SER A 169 5.94 21.07 -0.93
N VAL A 170 5.41 21.78 0.06
CA VAL A 170 5.58 21.49 1.49
C VAL A 170 4.27 21.18 2.20
N LEU A 171 4.37 20.72 3.45
CA LEU A 171 3.24 20.72 4.38
C LEU A 171 3.31 21.89 5.35
N VAL A 172 2.20 22.59 5.54
CA VAL A 172 2.05 23.66 6.54
C VAL A 172 0.95 23.26 7.53
N PRO A 173 1.31 22.89 8.78
CA PRO A 173 0.31 22.60 9.81
C PRO A 173 -0.31 23.88 10.36
N VAL A 174 -1.61 23.85 10.64
CA VAL A 174 -2.27 24.86 11.46
C VAL A 174 -2.19 24.43 12.91
N THR A 175 -1.76 25.34 13.78
CA THR A 175 -1.36 25.02 15.16
C THR A 175 -2.25 25.67 16.20
N THR A 176 -3.24 26.45 15.78
CA THR A 176 -4.14 27.23 16.64
C THR A 176 -5.55 26.63 16.72
N GLU A 177 -5.78 25.50 16.08
CA GLU A 177 -7.11 24.87 15.98
C GLU A 177 -7.17 23.62 16.85
N ASP A 178 -8.36 23.27 17.32
CA ASP A 178 -8.59 22.10 18.19
C ASP A 178 -8.61 20.77 17.43
N CYS A 179 -8.28 20.78 16.14
CA CYS A 179 -8.27 19.61 15.27
C CYS A 179 -7.11 19.62 14.27
N ILE A 180 -6.93 18.51 13.55
CA ILE A 180 -5.93 18.39 12.50
C ILE A 180 -6.32 19.26 11.31
N ARG A 181 -5.47 20.23 10.99
CA ARG A 181 -5.56 21.04 9.77
C ARG A 181 -4.19 21.18 9.13
N VAL A 182 -4.09 20.81 7.86
CA VAL A 182 -2.83 20.83 7.11
C VAL A 182 -3.05 21.38 5.71
N TYR A 183 -2.19 22.30 5.29
CA TYR A 183 -2.08 22.72 3.89
C TYR A 183 -0.98 21.90 3.19
N ILE A 184 -1.26 21.39 1.98
CA ILE A 184 -0.21 21.13 1.00
C ILE A 184 0.04 22.43 0.23
N GLY A 185 1.25 22.95 0.40
CA GLY A 185 1.70 24.23 -0.12
C GLY A 185 1.51 25.39 0.83
N ILE A 186 2.06 26.54 0.42
CA ILE A 186 2.05 27.76 1.22
C ILE A 186 0.75 28.54 0.94
N PRO A 187 -0.09 28.82 1.95
CA PRO A 187 -1.35 29.54 1.76
C PRO A 187 -1.10 31.00 1.34
N ASP A 188 -1.65 31.43 0.21
CA ASP A 188 -1.44 32.79 -0.34
C ASP A 188 -2.45 33.83 0.15
N ASN A 189 -3.56 33.38 0.75
CA ASN A 189 -4.69 34.21 1.14
C ASN A 189 -4.52 34.95 2.47
N ARG A 190 -3.39 34.77 3.16
CA ARG A 190 -3.08 35.43 4.44
C ARG A 190 -1.99 36.47 4.24
N ASP A 191 -2.38 37.73 4.07
CA ASP A 191 -1.46 38.85 3.90
C ASP A 191 -1.36 39.65 5.20
N ALA A 192 -0.22 39.56 5.86
CA ALA A 192 0.12 40.35 7.02
C ALA A 192 0.71 41.72 6.65
N GLY A 193 0.83 42.08 5.37
CA GLY A 193 1.25 43.42 4.97
C GLY A 193 2.71 43.73 5.33
N LYS A 194 3.04 45.02 5.48
CA LYS A 194 4.41 45.48 5.70
C LYS A 194 4.86 45.24 7.15
N ILE A 195 6.08 44.73 7.30
CA ILE A 195 6.74 44.55 8.59
C ILE A 195 7.94 45.50 8.68
N GLU A 196 8.06 46.18 9.82
CA GLU A 196 9.22 47.00 10.17
C GLU A 196 9.86 46.40 11.41
N ALA A 197 11.04 45.79 11.23
CA ALA A 197 11.82 45.18 12.30
C ALA A 197 13.17 45.90 12.42
N THR A 198 13.52 46.29 13.64
CA THR A 198 14.80 46.97 13.94
C THR A 198 15.96 45.98 14.11
N HIS A 199 15.66 44.77 14.57
CA HIS A 199 16.63 43.69 14.78
C HIS A 199 16.31 42.55 13.82
N TYR A 200 17.23 42.28 12.88
CA TYR A 200 17.09 41.18 11.94
C TYR A 200 18.46 40.62 11.54
N ARG A 201 18.47 39.36 11.11
CA ARG A 201 19.60 38.68 10.50
C ARG A 201 19.20 38.24 9.09
N MET A 202 20.09 38.45 8.14
CA MET A 202 19.92 37.96 6.77
C MET A 202 20.99 36.91 6.51
N TYR A 203 20.61 35.76 5.96
CA TYR A 203 21.53 34.70 5.60
C TYR A 203 21.00 33.94 4.39
N LYS A 204 21.87 33.12 3.78
CA LYS A 204 21.53 32.25 2.66
C LYS A 204 21.73 30.80 3.09
N ASP A 205 20.69 29.98 3.00
CA ASP A 205 20.78 28.56 3.35
C ASP A 205 21.24 27.72 2.16
N LEU A 206 22.56 27.68 1.95
CA LEU A 206 23.18 26.91 0.87
C LEU A 206 23.06 25.39 1.07
N VAL A 207 22.85 24.92 2.30
CA VAL A 207 22.68 23.49 2.58
C VAL A 207 21.31 23.05 2.10
N ALA A 208 20.25 23.77 2.48
CA ALA A 208 18.90 23.51 2.00
C ALA A 208 18.81 23.62 0.48
N TYR A 209 19.45 24.63 -0.13
CA TYR A 209 19.52 24.75 -1.59
C TYR A 209 20.15 23.52 -2.25
N LYS A 210 21.36 23.11 -1.81
CA LYS A 210 22.06 21.96 -2.41
C LYS A 210 21.28 20.65 -2.28
N GLN A 211 20.57 20.47 -1.17
CA GLN A 211 19.74 19.29 -0.93
C GLN A 211 18.58 19.20 -1.93
N GLU A 212 17.96 20.32 -2.27
CA GLU A 212 16.76 20.36 -3.13
C GLU A 212 17.07 20.60 -4.62
N ALA A 213 18.20 21.26 -4.95
CA ALA A 213 18.58 21.59 -6.32
C ALA A 213 19.26 20.43 -7.08
N SER A 214 19.65 19.35 -6.41
CA SER A 214 20.44 18.27 -7.03
C SER A 214 19.64 17.41 -8.03
N MET A 215 20.21 17.25 -9.23
CA MET A 215 19.85 16.34 -10.34
C MET A 215 18.62 16.64 -11.22
N GLU A 216 17.63 17.40 -10.78
CA GLU A 216 16.50 17.83 -11.64
C GLU A 216 16.68 19.29 -12.12
N LYS A 217 16.11 19.63 -13.29
CA LYS A 217 15.96 21.04 -13.73
C LYS A 217 14.92 21.74 -12.83
N SER A 218 15.30 21.99 -11.58
CA SER A 218 14.44 22.56 -10.53
C SER A 218 14.06 24.02 -10.80
N GLY A 219 14.81 24.72 -11.65
CA GLY A 219 14.64 26.15 -11.89
C GLY A 219 15.01 27.02 -10.68
N LEU A 220 15.59 26.42 -9.63
CA LEU A 220 15.96 27.10 -8.40
C LEU A 220 17.26 27.87 -8.56
N SER A 221 17.31 29.03 -7.90
CA SER A 221 18.47 29.85 -7.70
C SER A 221 18.91 29.82 -6.24
N GLU A 222 20.20 29.98 -5.98
CA GLU A 222 20.68 30.24 -4.62
C GLU A 222 20.01 31.46 -3.96
N GLN A 223 19.51 32.41 -4.75
CA GLN A 223 18.80 33.59 -4.26
C GLN A 223 17.44 33.23 -3.66
N ASP A 224 16.81 32.14 -4.09
CA ASP A 224 15.53 31.67 -3.55
C ASP A 224 15.64 31.24 -2.08
N TYR A 225 16.85 30.91 -1.63
CA TYR A 225 17.16 30.45 -0.28
C TYR A 225 17.77 31.54 0.61
N ILE A 226 17.59 32.81 0.24
CA ILE A 226 17.85 33.92 1.15
C ILE A 226 16.70 33.99 2.16
N CYS A 227 17.06 33.96 3.44
CA CYS A 227 16.11 34.01 4.55
C CYS A 227 16.43 35.19 5.48
N TYR A 228 15.38 35.75 6.05
CA TYR A 228 15.43 36.83 7.02
C TYR A 228 14.87 36.35 8.35
N GLU A 229 15.72 36.31 9.36
CA GLU A 229 15.32 36.14 10.75
C GLU A 229 14.99 37.50 11.32
N ILE A 230 13.73 37.72 11.69
CA ILE A 230 13.27 38.96 12.32
C ILE A 230 12.73 38.68 13.72
N VAL A 231 12.80 39.67 14.61
CA VAL A 231 12.18 39.60 15.94
C VAL A 231 11.09 40.66 16.05
N LEU A 232 9.88 40.24 16.42
CA LEU A 232 8.73 41.11 16.69
C LEU A 232 8.13 40.77 18.06
N ASN A 233 7.72 41.80 18.80
CA ASN A 233 7.10 41.63 20.13
C ASN A 233 5.64 42.08 20.16
N ASN A 234 5.18 42.78 19.11
CA ASN A 234 3.88 43.42 19.03
C ASN A 234 2.94 42.76 17.99
N ARG A 235 3.38 41.66 17.38
CA ARG A 235 2.65 41.03 16.29
C ARG A 235 2.85 39.52 16.24
N VAL A 236 1.74 38.81 16.21
CA VAL A 236 1.67 37.36 16.01
C VAL A 236 1.47 37.08 14.52
N LEU A 237 2.32 36.22 13.96
CA LEU A 237 2.21 35.69 12.61
C LEU A 237 2.18 34.16 12.67
N GLU A 238 1.52 33.54 11.71
CA GLU A 238 1.42 32.09 11.58
C GLU A 238 2.24 31.56 10.40
N LEU A 239 2.49 30.25 10.40
CA LEU A 239 3.19 29.60 9.29
C LEU A 239 2.44 29.83 7.97
N GLY A 240 3.20 30.19 6.94
CA GLY A 240 2.69 30.47 5.61
C GLY A 240 2.20 31.90 5.38
N ASP A 241 2.00 32.71 6.44
CA ASP A 241 1.59 34.11 6.30
C ASP A 241 2.55 34.87 5.38
N LYS A 242 1.98 35.64 4.47
CA LYS A 242 2.71 36.49 3.53
C LYS A 242 3.00 37.84 4.18
N VAL A 243 4.23 38.30 4.09
CA VAL A 243 4.69 39.58 4.64
C VAL A 243 5.51 40.34 3.61
N THR A 244 5.50 41.67 3.71
CA THR A 244 6.41 42.54 2.95
C THR A 244 7.50 43.05 3.88
N PHE A 245 8.75 42.62 3.67
CA PHE A 245 9.91 43.08 4.44
C PHE A 245 10.99 43.56 3.47
N LYS A 246 11.49 44.79 3.70
CA LYS A 246 12.49 45.44 2.83
C LYS A 246 12.15 45.45 1.33
N GLY A 247 10.86 45.59 0.99
CA GLY A 247 10.39 45.58 -0.39
C GLY A 247 10.25 44.19 -1.03
N HIS A 248 10.64 43.12 -0.32
CA HIS A 248 10.46 41.74 -0.75
C HIS A 248 9.18 41.15 -0.17
N LYS A 249 8.42 40.41 -0.98
CA LYS A 249 7.28 39.61 -0.54
C LYS A 249 7.79 38.23 -0.11
N LEU A 250 7.67 37.92 1.17
CA LEU A 250 8.21 36.71 1.80
C LEU A 250 7.08 35.98 2.54
N HIS A 251 7.34 34.73 2.92
CA HIS A 251 6.43 33.91 3.73
C HIS A 251 7.11 33.43 5.01
N VAL A 252 6.31 33.21 6.05
CA VAL A 252 6.79 32.68 7.34
C VAL A 252 7.02 31.16 7.24
N PHE A 253 8.27 30.70 7.36
CA PHE A 253 8.65 29.28 7.33
C PHE A 253 8.89 28.68 8.72
N GLU A 254 9.27 29.51 9.68
CA GLU A 254 9.50 29.12 11.07
C GLU A 254 9.00 30.22 11.99
N VAL A 255 8.33 29.82 13.06
CA VAL A 255 7.89 30.68 14.16
C VAL A 255 8.50 30.12 15.42
N ARG A 256 9.31 30.91 16.10
CA ARG A 256 9.82 30.60 17.43
C ARG A 256 9.37 31.68 18.40
N THR A 257 8.41 31.34 19.23
CA THR A 257 7.86 32.22 20.26
C THR A 257 8.46 31.82 21.59
N GLU A 258 9.15 32.74 22.25
CA GLU A 258 9.80 32.49 23.54
C GLU A 258 9.69 33.70 24.45
N MET A 259 9.77 33.45 25.75
CA MET A 259 9.80 34.51 26.74
C MET A 259 11.25 34.94 26.99
N GLN A 260 11.58 36.20 26.68
CA GLN A 260 12.91 36.77 26.92
C GLN A 260 12.80 37.97 27.84
N GLN A 261 13.54 37.95 28.96
CA GLN A 261 13.60 39.07 29.92
C GLN A 261 12.21 39.55 30.40
N GLY A 262 11.25 38.62 30.54
CA GLY A 262 9.89 38.95 30.96
C GLY A 262 8.94 39.40 29.84
N LEU A 263 9.39 39.38 28.58
CA LEU A 263 8.60 39.76 27.42
C LEU A 263 8.47 38.65 26.37
N LEU A 264 7.26 38.48 25.82
CA LEU A 264 7.03 37.57 24.71
C LEU A 264 7.71 38.13 23.46
N SER A 265 8.60 37.32 22.90
CA SER A 265 9.34 37.64 21.69
C SER A 265 9.06 36.57 20.65
N HIS A 266 8.72 37.02 19.45
CA HIS A 266 8.49 36.14 18.30
C HIS A 266 9.63 36.31 17.30
N ARG A 267 10.40 35.25 17.10
CA ARG A 267 11.39 35.14 16.03
C ARG A 267 10.75 34.44 14.84
N TYR A 268 10.81 35.08 13.68
CA TYR A 268 10.28 34.54 12.43
C TYR A 268 11.39 34.35 11.41
N THR A 269 11.39 33.21 10.74
CA THR A 269 12.23 32.99 9.56
C THR A 269 11.38 33.20 8.31
N LEU A 270 11.69 34.26 7.58
CA LEU A 270 11.00 34.67 6.37
C LEU A 270 11.83 34.28 5.16
N CYS A 271 11.26 33.53 4.22
CA CYS A 271 11.93 33.16 2.97
C CYS A 271 10.99 33.38 1.78
N LEU A 272 11.52 33.36 0.56
CA LEU A 272 10.70 33.40 -0.66
C LEU A 272 9.82 32.14 -0.74
N LYS A 273 8.67 32.24 -1.43
CA LYS A 273 7.79 31.08 -1.66
C LYS A 273 8.53 29.94 -2.39
N SER A 274 9.49 30.27 -3.27
CA SER A 274 10.35 29.30 -3.96
C SER A 274 11.17 28.43 -3.02
N ALA A 275 11.49 28.87 -1.80
CA ALA A 275 12.15 28.05 -0.77
C ALA A 275 11.28 26.88 -0.26
N ALA A 276 9.98 26.88 -0.57
CA ALA A 276 9.07 25.77 -0.33
C ALA A 276 9.27 24.61 -1.33
N TYR A 277 10.09 24.79 -2.36
CA TYR A 277 10.38 23.72 -3.30
C TYR A 277 11.00 22.52 -2.59
N ARG A 278 10.47 21.35 -2.90
CA ARG A 278 11.02 20.07 -2.47
C ARG A 278 11.17 19.17 -3.69
N ARG A 279 12.35 18.59 -3.88
CA ARG A 279 12.52 17.59 -4.96
C ARG A 279 11.60 16.40 -4.70
N LYS A 280 11.18 15.72 -5.77
CA LYS A 280 10.33 14.54 -5.65
C LYS A 280 11.05 13.46 -4.83
N ARG A 281 10.43 13.04 -3.74
CA ARG A 281 10.92 11.96 -2.89
C ARG A 281 10.17 10.66 -3.16
N HIS A 282 10.86 9.56 -2.97
CA HIS A 282 10.33 8.20 -3.09
C HIS A 282 10.45 7.48 -1.75
N ASN A 283 9.61 6.47 -1.53
CA ASN A 283 9.68 5.65 -0.33
C ASN A 283 10.65 4.48 -0.56
N ALA A 284 11.84 4.57 0.02
CA ALA A 284 12.87 3.54 -0.15
C ALA A 284 12.47 2.16 0.44
N LYS A 285 11.54 2.12 1.41
CA LYS A 285 11.05 0.85 1.97
C LYS A 285 10.30 0.00 0.93
N LEU A 286 9.83 0.61 -0.15
CA LEU A 286 9.12 -0.09 -1.22
C LEU A 286 10.05 -1.00 -2.05
N ILE A 287 11.36 -0.72 -2.09
CA ILE A 287 12.31 -1.48 -2.90
C ILE A 287 12.33 -2.94 -2.42
N GLY A 288 12.01 -3.86 -3.33
CA GLY A 288 11.95 -5.29 -3.05
C GLY A 288 10.63 -5.76 -2.40
N ALA A 289 9.71 -4.84 -2.10
CA ALA A 289 8.42 -5.20 -1.51
C ALA A 289 7.55 -5.98 -2.51
N SER A 290 6.68 -6.83 -1.98
CA SER A 290 5.67 -7.56 -2.76
C SER A 290 4.32 -7.45 -2.06
N ILE A 291 3.30 -6.98 -2.77
CA ILE A 291 1.94 -6.82 -2.25
C ILE A 291 1.03 -7.85 -2.90
N SER A 292 0.40 -8.69 -2.07
CA SER A 292 -0.56 -9.69 -2.53
C SER A 292 -1.85 -9.05 -3.05
N GLY A 293 -2.47 -9.73 -4.00
CA GLY A 293 -3.79 -9.37 -4.49
C GLY A 293 -4.40 -10.46 -5.37
N LYS A 294 -5.60 -10.19 -5.88
CA LYS A 294 -6.33 -11.08 -6.78
C LYS A 294 -6.47 -10.47 -8.17
N VAL A 295 -6.27 -11.28 -9.19
CA VAL A 295 -6.49 -10.88 -10.58
C VAL A 295 -7.98 -10.71 -10.81
N MET A 296 -8.38 -9.54 -11.28
CA MET A 296 -9.78 -9.21 -11.55
C MET A 296 -10.08 -9.13 -13.04
N GLU A 297 -9.07 -8.81 -13.84
CA GLU A 297 -9.11 -8.77 -15.30
C GLU A 297 -7.70 -8.94 -15.85
N VAL A 298 -7.60 -9.60 -17.00
CA VAL A 298 -6.38 -9.77 -17.78
C VAL A 298 -6.55 -8.97 -19.07
N VAL A 299 -5.60 -8.10 -19.37
CA VAL A 299 -5.61 -7.27 -20.58
C VAL A 299 -4.28 -7.47 -21.29
N ARG A 300 -4.27 -8.33 -22.32
CA ARG A 300 -3.03 -8.74 -23.01
C ARG A 300 -2.01 -9.28 -22.01
N ASP A 301 -0.84 -8.65 -21.92
CA ASP A 301 0.29 -8.96 -21.04
C ASP A 301 0.22 -8.28 -19.66
N GLU A 302 -0.85 -7.54 -19.38
CA GLU A 302 -1.07 -6.86 -18.11
C GLU A 302 -2.24 -7.49 -17.32
N VAL A 303 -2.22 -7.29 -16.01
CA VAL A 303 -3.28 -7.71 -15.10
C VAL A 303 -3.77 -6.52 -14.29
N LYS A 304 -5.09 -6.43 -14.11
CA LYS A 304 -5.69 -5.54 -13.10
C LYS A 304 -5.93 -6.33 -11.84
N VAL A 305 -5.28 -5.91 -10.77
CA VAL A 305 -5.24 -6.64 -9.51
C VAL A 305 -5.95 -5.83 -8.43
N GLN A 306 -6.85 -6.48 -7.69
CA GLN A 306 -7.33 -5.94 -6.42
C GLN A 306 -6.33 -6.35 -5.34
N LEU A 307 -5.61 -5.37 -4.79
CA LEU A 307 -4.61 -5.58 -3.75
C LEU A 307 -5.26 -5.71 -2.39
N ASP A 308 -4.64 -6.47 -1.49
CA ASP A 308 -5.14 -6.72 -0.13
C ASP A 308 -5.32 -5.42 0.69
N TYR A 309 -4.65 -4.34 0.31
CA TYR A 309 -4.69 -3.02 0.96
C TYR A 309 -5.45 -1.95 0.16
N ASP A 310 -6.25 -2.34 -0.83
CA ASP A 310 -7.18 -1.42 -1.48
C ASP A 310 -8.43 -1.19 -0.62
N GLN A 311 -8.91 0.06 -0.57
CA GLN A 311 -10.10 0.40 0.23
C GLN A 311 -11.37 0.50 -0.61
N ASN A 312 -11.32 1.30 -1.69
CA ASN A 312 -12.47 1.59 -2.57
C ASN A 312 -12.16 1.17 -4.00
N TRP A 313 -11.68 -0.07 -4.15
CA TRP A 313 -11.23 -0.58 -5.44
C TRP A 313 -12.38 -0.69 -6.45
N ARG A 314 -12.12 -0.32 -7.70
CA ARG A 314 -13.05 -0.48 -8.82
C ARG A 314 -12.29 -0.84 -10.08
N LEU A 315 -12.76 -1.87 -10.79
CA LEU A 315 -12.11 -2.39 -12.00
C LEU A 315 -11.92 -1.33 -13.10
N ALA A 316 -12.89 -0.43 -13.28
CA ALA A 316 -12.87 0.59 -14.33
C ALA A 316 -11.75 1.64 -14.17
N ILE A 317 -11.23 1.83 -12.96
CA ILE A 317 -10.20 2.83 -12.63
C ILE A 317 -8.93 2.18 -12.05
N ALA A 318 -8.86 0.84 -12.08
CA ALA A 318 -7.70 0.09 -11.61
C ALA A 318 -6.52 0.29 -12.55
N SER A 319 -5.32 0.41 -11.97
CA SER A 319 -4.10 0.51 -12.75
C SER A 319 -3.70 -0.89 -13.22
N PRO A 320 -3.39 -1.08 -14.51
CA PRO A 320 -2.83 -2.34 -14.97
C PRO A 320 -1.38 -2.47 -14.49
N PHE A 321 -0.96 -3.71 -14.24
CA PHE A 321 0.42 -4.07 -13.93
C PHE A 321 0.92 -5.08 -14.95
N PRO A 322 2.13 -4.91 -15.52
CA PRO A 322 2.72 -5.89 -16.42
C PRO A 322 2.95 -7.21 -15.69
N TYR A 323 2.63 -8.33 -16.33
CA TYR A 323 2.84 -9.66 -15.76
C TYR A 323 4.18 -10.23 -16.22
N SER A 324 4.99 -10.70 -15.27
CA SER A 324 6.26 -11.35 -15.57
C SER A 324 6.01 -12.80 -16.00
N THR A 325 6.12 -13.06 -17.30
CA THR A 325 6.17 -14.43 -17.84
C THR A 325 7.57 -15.03 -17.76
N MET A 326 7.64 -16.37 -17.76
CA MET A 326 8.90 -17.13 -17.69
C MET A 326 9.80 -16.95 -18.92
N TYR A 327 9.21 -16.73 -20.09
CA TYR A 327 9.93 -16.53 -21.35
C TYR A 327 9.13 -15.60 -22.26
N ALA A 328 9.77 -14.54 -22.71
CA ALA A 328 9.28 -13.65 -23.76
C ALA A 328 10.49 -13.09 -24.51
N SER A 329 10.39 -13.03 -25.84
CA SER A 329 11.38 -12.39 -26.70
C SER A 329 10.71 -11.44 -27.70
N ASP A 330 11.52 -10.54 -28.26
CA ASP A 330 11.08 -9.46 -29.15
C ASP A 330 10.45 -9.97 -30.46
N ASP A 331 10.68 -11.23 -30.82
CA ASP A 331 10.15 -11.91 -32.00
C ASP A 331 8.77 -12.55 -31.80
N GLN A 332 8.07 -12.22 -30.71
CA GLN A 332 6.76 -12.77 -30.32
C GLN A 332 6.78 -14.28 -30.02
N THR A 333 7.97 -14.86 -29.79
CA THR A 333 8.07 -16.20 -29.21
C THR A 333 8.09 -16.09 -27.67
N GLY A 334 7.44 -17.02 -26.98
CA GLY A 334 7.23 -16.84 -25.55
C GLY A 334 6.33 -17.89 -24.92
N TRP A 335 6.35 -17.93 -23.60
CA TRP A 335 5.33 -18.59 -22.80
C TRP A 335 4.23 -17.57 -22.52
N TYR A 336 3.07 -17.73 -23.15
CA TYR A 336 1.91 -16.91 -22.84
C TYR A 336 0.96 -17.67 -21.91
N CYS A 337 1.29 -17.62 -20.62
CA CYS A 337 0.53 -18.26 -19.55
C CYS A 337 0.09 -17.19 -18.55
N MET A 338 -0.89 -16.39 -18.95
CA MET A 338 -1.47 -15.35 -18.09
C MET A 338 -2.26 -16.01 -16.95
N PRO A 339 -2.23 -15.43 -15.74
CA PRO A 339 -3.08 -15.88 -14.66
C PRO A 339 -4.55 -15.62 -15.00
N GLU A 340 -5.45 -16.33 -14.36
CA GLU A 340 -6.87 -16.21 -14.59
C GLU A 340 -7.54 -15.27 -13.62
N LYS A 341 -8.75 -14.82 -13.98
CA LYS A 341 -9.57 -14.04 -13.07
C LYS A 341 -9.86 -14.85 -11.81
N GLY A 342 -9.50 -14.31 -10.66
CA GLY A 342 -9.62 -14.95 -9.35
C GLY A 342 -8.30 -15.46 -8.79
N ASP A 343 -7.27 -15.62 -9.65
CA ASP A 343 -5.96 -16.09 -9.22
C ASP A 343 -5.28 -15.12 -8.27
N SER A 344 -4.52 -15.68 -7.34
CA SER A 344 -3.68 -14.90 -6.43
C SER A 344 -2.35 -14.56 -7.11
N VAL A 345 -1.99 -13.29 -7.09
CA VAL A 345 -0.71 -12.78 -7.60
C VAL A 345 -0.08 -11.85 -6.56
N ARG A 346 1.18 -11.47 -6.79
CA ARG A 346 1.87 -10.45 -6.00
C ARG A 346 2.41 -9.36 -6.91
N ILE A 347 2.20 -8.11 -6.57
CA ILE A 347 2.85 -6.98 -7.25
C ILE A 347 4.19 -6.71 -6.55
N TYR A 348 5.27 -7.00 -7.26
CA TYR A 348 6.65 -6.77 -6.84
C TYR A 348 7.14 -5.41 -7.30
N PHE A 349 7.83 -4.68 -6.41
CA PHE A 349 8.36 -3.36 -6.69
C PHE A 349 9.89 -3.42 -6.76
N PRO A 350 10.50 -3.43 -7.96
CA PRO A 350 11.96 -3.53 -8.10
C PRO A 350 12.71 -2.29 -7.61
N ASN A 351 12.02 -1.14 -7.54
CA ASN A 351 12.59 0.11 -7.07
C ASN A 351 11.52 0.95 -6.33
N ALA A 352 11.87 2.18 -5.95
CA ALA A 352 11.03 3.04 -5.13
C ALA A 352 9.93 3.80 -5.90
N LYS A 353 9.78 3.57 -7.21
CA LYS A 353 8.72 4.15 -8.03
C LYS A 353 7.52 3.21 -8.04
N GLU A 354 6.42 3.67 -7.47
CA GLU A 354 5.21 2.88 -7.31
C GLU A 354 4.67 2.37 -8.66
N ALA A 355 4.70 3.22 -9.70
CA ALA A 355 4.17 2.90 -11.01
C ALA A 355 4.94 1.79 -11.78
N GLU A 356 6.13 1.39 -11.31
CA GLU A 356 6.96 0.36 -11.96
C GLU A 356 6.79 -1.02 -11.27
N GLY A 357 5.67 -1.22 -10.57
CA GLY A 357 5.31 -2.52 -10.00
C GLY A 357 5.04 -3.58 -11.09
N ILE A 358 5.45 -4.81 -10.83
CA ILE A 358 5.36 -5.94 -11.77
C ILE A 358 4.57 -7.07 -11.10
N ALA A 359 3.57 -7.61 -11.77
CA ALA A 359 2.82 -8.75 -11.29
C ALA A 359 3.62 -10.04 -11.45
N LEU A 360 3.75 -10.78 -10.36
CA LEU A 360 4.40 -12.09 -10.28
C LEU A 360 3.39 -13.14 -9.81
N SER A 361 3.66 -14.40 -10.18
CA SER A 361 2.90 -15.54 -9.68
C SER A 361 2.98 -15.67 -8.14
N SER A 362 1.94 -16.24 -7.54
CA SER A 362 1.85 -16.50 -6.11
C SER A 362 2.02 -17.98 -5.80
N VAL A 363 2.41 -18.29 -4.56
CA VAL A 363 2.50 -19.66 -4.08
C VAL A 363 1.09 -20.14 -3.74
N ARG A 364 0.70 -21.33 -4.22
CA ARG A 364 -0.57 -21.96 -3.85
C ARG A 364 -0.61 -22.14 -2.33
N LYS A 365 -1.62 -21.56 -1.68
CA LYS A 365 -1.85 -21.72 -0.23
C LYS A 365 -2.39 -23.14 -0.01
N LYS A 366 -1.65 -24.00 0.70
CA LYS A 366 -2.06 -25.38 0.99
C LYS A 366 -3.30 -25.40 1.90
N VAL A 367 -4.17 -26.40 1.71
CA VAL A 367 -5.25 -26.71 2.66
C VAL A 367 -4.61 -27.26 3.95
N PRO A 368 -4.97 -26.77 5.14
CA PRO A 368 -4.50 -27.33 6.41
C PRO A 368 -4.86 -28.82 6.51
N GLU A 369 -3.93 -29.65 6.99
CA GLU A 369 -4.10 -31.11 7.13
C GLU A 369 -5.38 -31.51 7.89
N GLU A 370 -5.82 -30.67 8.83
CA GLU A 370 -7.05 -30.87 9.61
C GLU A 370 -8.30 -30.98 8.72
N ALA A 371 -8.39 -30.22 7.63
CA ALA A 371 -9.53 -30.26 6.70
C ALA A 371 -9.46 -31.45 5.72
N MET A 372 -8.27 -31.97 5.43
CA MET A 372 -8.10 -33.20 4.63
C MET A 372 -8.51 -34.44 5.44
N SER A 373 -8.25 -34.47 6.75
CA SER A 373 -8.60 -35.62 7.61
C SER A 373 -10.12 -35.84 7.76
N ALA A 374 -10.92 -34.76 7.71
CA ALA A 374 -12.36 -34.84 7.83
C ALA A 374 -13.03 -35.48 6.60
N ALA A 375 -12.49 -35.28 5.40
CA ALA A 375 -13.05 -35.79 4.15
C ALA A 375 -12.83 -37.30 3.93
N VAL A 376 -11.80 -37.88 4.55
CA VAL A 376 -11.49 -39.32 4.45
C VAL A 376 -12.33 -40.17 5.42
N SER A 377 -12.92 -39.55 6.44
CA SER A 377 -13.68 -40.26 7.48
C SER A 377 -15.14 -40.61 7.13
N SER A 378 -15.67 -40.16 5.98
CA SER A 378 -17.09 -40.37 5.62
C SER A 378 -17.34 -41.55 4.67
N GLY A 379 -16.47 -42.56 4.63
CA GLY A 379 -16.62 -43.68 3.71
C GLY A 379 -15.97 -44.98 4.17
N SER A 380 -16.50 -45.63 5.22
CA SER A 380 -16.55 -47.11 5.38
C SER A 380 -16.89 -47.48 6.83
N GLY A 381 -17.78 -48.47 7.02
CA GLY A 381 -17.91 -49.20 8.28
C GLY A 381 -19.33 -49.33 8.83
N SER A 382 -20.11 -50.26 8.26
CA SER A 382 -21.24 -50.89 8.94
C SER A 382 -20.75 -51.96 9.93
N GLY A 383 -21.35 -51.99 11.12
CA GLY A 383 -21.52 -53.20 11.93
C GLY A 383 -20.54 -53.43 13.11
N GLY A 384 -21.11 -53.60 14.31
CA GLY A 384 -20.50 -54.39 15.39
C GLY A 384 -20.43 -53.71 16.76
N ALA A 385 -21.43 -53.96 17.60
CA ALA A 385 -21.43 -53.58 19.02
C ALA A 385 -20.67 -54.58 19.91
N SER A 386 -20.02 -54.12 20.98
CA SER A 386 -20.08 -54.64 22.37
C SER A 386 -18.93 -54.13 23.25
N GLY A 387 -19.20 -53.88 24.55
CA GLY A 387 -18.20 -54.08 25.62
C GLY A 387 -17.75 -52.90 26.50
N SER A 388 -18.58 -52.55 27.50
CA SER A 388 -18.24 -52.38 28.94
C SER A 388 -17.01 -51.58 29.44
N ALA A 389 -17.32 -50.44 30.09
CA ALA A 389 -16.94 -49.96 31.44
C ALA A 389 -15.48 -49.98 31.98
N GLY A 390 -15.07 -48.83 32.54
CA GLY A 390 -13.91 -48.73 33.46
C GLY A 390 -13.59 -47.29 33.91
N SER A 391 -14.04 -46.92 35.11
CA SER A 391 -13.82 -45.65 35.81
C SER A 391 -12.38 -45.52 36.36
N THR A 392 -11.78 -44.33 36.36
CA THR A 392 -11.41 -43.55 37.59
C THR A 392 -10.66 -42.26 37.24
N GLY A 393 -10.96 -41.19 37.99
CA GLY A 393 -10.36 -39.87 37.85
C GLY A 393 -8.98 -39.69 38.48
N GLY A 394 -8.37 -38.55 38.16
CA GLY A 394 -7.16 -38.04 38.79
C GLY A 394 -6.91 -36.60 38.36
N LYS A 395 -7.30 -35.63 39.21
CA LYS A 395 -6.91 -34.23 39.09
C LYS A 395 -5.42 -34.11 39.37
N SER A 396 -4.65 -33.57 38.44
CA SER A 396 -3.33 -32.99 38.72
C SER A 396 -3.32 -31.56 38.23
N GLN A 397 -3.16 -30.63 39.18
CA GLN A 397 -2.87 -29.23 38.91
C GLN A 397 -1.53 -29.13 38.20
N ASN A 398 -1.49 -28.49 37.04
CA ASN A 398 -0.26 -28.00 36.45
C ASN A 398 -0.33 -26.48 36.33
N VAL A 399 0.71 -25.87 36.90
CA VAL A 399 1.05 -24.46 36.93
C VAL A 399 0.93 -23.84 35.53
N THR A 400 0.08 -22.82 35.39
CA THR A 400 -0.02 -22.05 34.14
C THR A 400 1.14 -21.05 34.11
N THR A 401 2.22 -21.42 33.42
CA THR A 401 3.21 -20.43 32.97
C THR A 401 2.58 -19.67 31.81
N THR A 402 2.24 -18.40 32.03
CA THR A 402 1.76 -17.50 30.97
C THR A 402 2.92 -17.20 30.01
N VAL A 403 3.08 -18.03 28.98
CA VAL A 403 3.80 -17.64 27.78
C VAL A 403 2.85 -16.73 27.02
N VAL A 404 3.17 -15.45 26.93
CA VAL A 404 2.51 -14.53 26.01
C VAL A 404 2.84 -15.02 24.61
N GLN A 405 1.96 -15.84 24.04
CA GLN A 405 2.02 -16.20 22.64
C GLN A 405 1.77 -14.91 21.87
N GLN A 406 2.81 -14.38 21.20
CA GLN A 406 2.58 -13.43 20.13
C GLN A 406 1.64 -14.12 19.14
N GLU A 407 0.39 -13.68 19.10
CA GLU A 407 -0.51 -13.99 17.99
C GLU A 407 0.17 -13.45 16.74
N GLN A 408 0.91 -14.32 16.05
CA GLN A 408 1.04 -14.19 14.62
C GLN A 408 -0.39 -14.17 14.12
N LEU A 409 -0.86 -12.98 13.72
CA LEU A 409 -2.08 -12.77 12.97
C LEU A 409 -1.97 -13.63 11.72
N GLN A 410 -2.32 -14.91 11.84
CA GLN A 410 -2.49 -15.78 10.71
C GLN A 410 -3.66 -15.18 9.94
N PRO A 411 -3.49 -14.92 8.63
CA PRO A 411 -4.56 -14.32 7.84
C PRO A 411 -5.80 -15.20 7.97
N VAL A 412 -6.97 -14.58 8.09
CA VAL A 412 -8.25 -15.28 7.97
C VAL A 412 -8.30 -15.85 6.54
N ILE A 413 -8.10 -17.15 6.41
CA ILE A 413 -8.02 -17.86 5.12
C ILE A 413 -9.41 -18.38 4.76
N ASN A 414 -9.93 -17.91 3.64
CA ASN A 414 -11.10 -18.54 3.00
C ASN A 414 -10.60 -19.70 2.14
N TYR A 415 -10.96 -20.92 2.54
CA TYR A 415 -10.67 -22.15 1.82
C TYR A 415 -11.69 -22.36 0.70
N ASP A 416 -11.21 -22.80 -0.45
CA ASP A 416 -12.07 -23.36 -1.49
C ASP A 416 -12.41 -24.80 -1.09
N LYS A 417 -13.66 -25.03 -0.64
CA LYS A 417 -14.11 -26.31 -0.10
C LYS A 417 -14.32 -27.38 -1.18
N ASP A 418 -14.19 -27.02 -2.46
CA ASP A 418 -14.63 -27.85 -3.59
C ASP A 418 -13.48 -28.53 -4.37
N LEU A 419 -12.24 -28.47 -3.89
CA LEU A 419 -11.10 -29.18 -4.49
C LEU A 419 -11.23 -30.70 -4.27
N LYS A 420 -11.79 -31.38 -5.27
CA LYS A 420 -12.03 -32.84 -5.25
C LYS A 420 -10.76 -33.70 -5.16
N ASP A 421 -9.59 -33.23 -5.59
CA ASP A 421 -8.30 -33.95 -5.48
C ASP A 421 -7.10 -32.98 -5.51
N ASP A 422 -6.03 -33.26 -4.75
CA ASP A 422 -4.77 -32.50 -4.84
C ASP A 422 -3.86 -33.04 -5.95
N LEU A 423 -3.95 -32.44 -7.14
CA LEU A 423 -3.13 -32.80 -8.30
C LEU A 423 -1.62 -32.60 -8.09
N MET A 424 -1.19 -31.85 -7.06
CA MET A 424 0.22 -31.62 -6.73
C MET A 424 0.77 -32.57 -5.66
N ALA A 425 -0.02 -33.57 -5.23
CA ALA A 425 0.39 -34.50 -4.19
C ALA A 425 1.63 -35.33 -4.57
N ASN A 426 1.74 -35.75 -5.83
CA ASN A 426 2.91 -36.45 -6.35
C ASN A 426 3.84 -35.50 -7.12
N PRO A 427 5.01 -35.13 -6.57
CA PRO A 427 5.93 -34.24 -7.25
C PRO A 427 6.59 -34.88 -8.48
N ASN A 428 6.55 -36.20 -8.68
CA ASN A 428 7.11 -36.85 -9.87
C ASN A 428 6.24 -36.64 -11.10
N THR A 429 4.91 -36.58 -10.94
CA THR A 429 3.97 -36.29 -12.02
C THR A 429 3.99 -34.80 -12.35
N LYS A 430 4.42 -34.43 -13.55
CA LYS A 430 4.34 -33.04 -14.04
C LYS A 430 3.13 -32.89 -14.94
N PHE A 431 2.46 -31.75 -14.90
CA PHE A 431 1.32 -31.52 -15.79
C PHE A 431 1.15 -30.03 -16.13
N LEU A 432 0.50 -29.80 -17.27
CA LEU A 432 -0.11 -28.53 -17.65
C LEU A 432 -1.61 -28.80 -17.79
N LEU A 433 -2.44 -28.00 -17.12
CA LEU A 433 -3.89 -28.15 -17.10
C LEU A 433 -4.53 -26.78 -17.31
N THR A 434 -5.48 -26.70 -18.24
CA THR A 434 -6.30 -25.51 -18.46
C THR A 434 -7.64 -25.62 -17.71
N PRO A 435 -8.38 -24.52 -17.49
CA PRO A 435 -9.70 -24.55 -16.83
C PRO A 435 -10.74 -25.35 -17.58
N THR A 436 -10.60 -25.39 -18.91
CA THR A 436 -11.48 -26.16 -19.79
C THR A 436 -11.13 -27.65 -19.81
N GLY A 437 -10.13 -28.08 -19.03
CA GLY A 437 -9.82 -29.48 -18.77
C GLY A 437 -8.83 -30.11 -19.76
N GLN A 438 -8.26 -29.36 -20.71
CA GLN A 438 -7.17 -29.90 -21.54
C GLN A 438 -5.93 -30.09 -20.68
N LYS A 439 -5.30 -31.25 -20.82
CA LYS A 439 -4.20 -31.65 -19.95
C LYS A 439 -3.05 -32.28 -20.73
N ILE A 440 -1.82 -31.89 -20.40
CA ILE A 440 -0.62 -32.63 -20.76
C ILE A 440 -0.03 -33.16 -19.46
N THR A 441 0.21 -34.47 -19.36
CA THR A 441 0.74 -35.13 -18.16
C THR A 441 2.01 -35.90 -18.52
N PHE A 442 3.04 -35.74 -17.69
CA PHE A 442 4.30 -36.48 -17.74
C PHE A 442 4.38 -37.35 -16.49
N GLU A 443 4.34 -38.67 -16.69
CA GLU A 443 4.53 -39.70 -15.68
C GLU A 443 5.84 -40.46 -15.96
N GLU A 444 6.27 -41.32 -15.04
CA GLU A 444 7.57 -42.01 -15.17
C GLU A 444 7.64 -42.94 -16.40
N ASP A 445 6.51 -43.52 -16.81
CA ASP A 445 6.43 -44.52 -17.86
C ASP A 445 5.64 -44.07 -19.10
N LYS A 446 5.07 -42.85 -19.10
CA LYS A 446 4.27 -42.34 -20.21
C LYS A 446 4.09 -40.82 -20.23
N ILE A 447 3.75 -40.31 -21.40
CA ILE A 447 3.24 -38.96 -21.64
C ILE A 447 1.82 -39.06 -22.18
N THR A 448 0.89 -38.31 -21.59
CA THR A 448 -0.51 -38.28 -22.04
C THR A 448 -0.95 -36.86 -22.36
N ILE A 449 -1.51 -36.67 -23.55
CA ILE A 449 -2.19 -35.44 -23.98
C ILE A 449 -3.68 -35.75 -24.04
N THR A 450 -4.49 -34.97 -23.32
CA THR A 450 -5.93 -35.14 -23.21
C THR A 450 -6.63 -33.85 -23.65
N GLY A 451 -7.66 -33.99 -24.48
CA GLY A 451 -8.59 -32.91 -24.77
C GLY A 451 -9.37 -32.46 -23.53
N ALA A 452 -10.35 -31.58 -23.70
CA ALA A 452 -11.27 -31.22 -22.61
C ALA A 452 -11.97 -32.48 -22.04
N THR A 453 -12.63 -32.37 -20.88
CA THR A 453 -13.29 -33.51 -20.20
C THR A 453 -14.11 -34.37 -21.17
N GLY A 454 -13.76 -35.66 -21.30
CA GLY A 454 -14.37 -36.61 -22.26
C GLY A 454 -13.77 -36.58 -23.68
N GLY A 455 -12.71 -35.83 -23.91
CA GLY A 455 -12.06 -35.68 -25.21
C GLY A 455 -11.08 -36.79 -25.56
N ALA A 456 -10.60 -36.76 -26.81
CA ALA A 456 -9.59 -37.70 -27.29
C ALA A 456 -8.29 -37.64 -26.46
N THR A 457 -7.57 -38.76 -26.44
CA THR A 457 -6.27 -38.88 -25.77
C THR A 457 -5.21 -39.44 -26.70
N ILE A 458 -3.99 -38.94 -26.53
CA ILE A 458 -2.77 -39.45 -27.15
C ILE A 458 -1.85 -39.87 -26.00
N THR A 459 -1.46 -41.14 -25.97
CA THR A 459 -0.53 -41.65 -24.96
C THR A 459 0.71 -42.24 -25.63
N LEU A 460 1.89 -41.81 -25.18
CA LEU A 460 3.18 -42.35 -25.58
C LEU A 460 3.79 -43.03 -24.36
N THR A 461 4.04 -44.33 -24.44
CA THR A 461 4.62 -45.11 -23.34
C THR A 461 6.13 -45.30 -23.52
N SER A 462 6.85 -45.46 -22.41
CA SER A 462 8.29 -45.79 -22.40
C SER A 462 8.59 -47.16 -23.01
N ALA A 463 7.59 -48.04 -23.12
CA ALA A 463 7.67 -49.30 -23.86
C ALA A 463 7.61 -49.13 -25.39
N GLY A 464 7.49 -47.89 -25.90
CA GLY A 464 7.44 -47.58 -27.32
C GLY A 464 6.06 -47.74 -27.96
N THR A 465 5.00 -47.94 -27.17
CA THR A 465 3.62 -47.99 -27.68
C THR A 465 3.01 -46.59 -27.76
N ILE A 466 2.38 -46.27 -28.88
CA ILE A 466 1.54 -45.09 -29.09
C ILE A 466 0.08 -45.54 -29.07
N ILE A 467 -0.73 -44.91 -28.22
CA ILE A 467 -2.17 -45.20 -28.10
C ILE A 467 -2.95 -43.94 -28.47
N LEU A 468 -3.79 -44.04 -29.48
CA LEU A 468 -4.74 -42.99 -29.89
C LEU A 468 -6.14 -43.46 -29.52
N ASN A 469 -6.77 -42.78 -28.57
CA ASN A 469 -8.13 -43.09 -28.15
C ASN A 469 -9.05 -41.90 -28.44
N CYS A 470 -10.13 -42.13 -29.20
CA CYS A 470 -11.12 -41.12 -29.53
C CYS A 470 -12.51 -41.73 -29.70
N GLU A 471 -13.55 -40.98 -29.38
CA GLU A 471 -14.93 -41.46 -29.47
C GLU A 471 -15.58 -41.23 -30.84
N ASN A 472 -15.10 -40.25 -31.61
CA ASN A 472 -15.75 -39.84 -32.86
C ASN A 472 -14.99 -40.28 -34.11
N LYS A 473 -13.84 -39.67 -34.39
CA LYS A 473 -13.10 -39.90 -35.64
C LYS A 473 -11.62 -39.60 -35.50
N ILE A 474 -10.78 -40.49 -36.03
CA ILE A 474 -9.38 -40.21 -36.34
C ILE A 474 -9.30 -39.87 -37.84
N MET A 475 -8.57 -38.81 -38.19
CA MET A 475 -8.36 -38.41 -39.58
C MET A 475 -6.85 -38.25 -39.82
N LEU A 476 -6.32 -39.02 -40.78
CA LEU A 476 -4.92 -38.93 -41.22
C LEU A 476 -4.90 -38.34 -42.64
N GLN A 477 -4.25 -37.19 -42.83
CA GLN A 477 -4.14 -36.51 -44.11
C GLN A 477 -2.67 -36.21 -44.42
N ALA A 478 -2.23 -36.53 -45.65
CA ALA A 478 -0.91 -36.17 -46.15
C ALA A 478 -1.02 -35.61 -47.58
N SER A 479 -0.19 -34.62 -47.91
CA SER A 479 -0.18 -34.01 -49.25
C SER A 479 0.47 -34.87 -50.32
N LYS A 480 1.27 -35.86 -49.91
CA LYS A 480 1.99 -36.77 -50.82
C LYS A 480 1.60 -38.22 -50.59
N GLN A 481 1.94 -38.78 -49.44
CA GLN A 481 1.77 -40.21 -49.19
C GLN A 481 1.64 -40.48 -47.68
N ILE A 482 0.89 -41.53 -47.34
CA ILE A 482 0.89 -42.16 -46.02
C ILE A 482 1.44 -43.56 -46.20
N GLU A 483 2.50 -43.91 -45.48
CA GLU A 483 3.09 -45.26 -45.47
C GLU A 483 2.88 -45.90 -44.10
N MET A 484 2.41 -47.14 -44.09
CA MET A 484 2.29 -47.97 -42.90
C MET A 484 3.10 -49.24 -43.15
N VAL A 485 4.15 -49.46 -42.35
CA VAL A 485 5.05 -50.60 -42.46
C VAL A 485 5.19 -51.24 -41.09
N GLY A 486 5.01 -52.55 -41.03
CA GLY A 486 5.19 -53.37 -39.84
C GLY A 486 5.21 -54.84 -40.23
N GLU A 487 5.64 -55.71 -39.32
CA GLU A 487 5.59 -57.17 -39.56
C GLU A 487 4.15 -57.64 -39.83
N SER A 488 3.18 -57.00 -39.19
CA SER A 488 1.74 -57.21 -39.43
C SER A 488 0.98 -55.91 -39.21
N ILE A 489 0.03 -55.62 -40.11
CA ILE A 489 -0.93 -54.52 -39.95
C ILE A 489 -2.30 -55.14 -39.74
N MET A 490 -2.85 -54.96 -38.54
CA MET A 490 -4.16 -55.48 -38.17
C MET A 490 -5.19 -54.35 -38.17
N MET A 491 -6.28 -54.53 -38.94
CA MET A 491 -7.44 -53.64 -38.94
C MET A 491 -8.66 -54.44 -38.51
N VAL A 492 -9.30 -54.03 -37.42
CA VAL A 492 -10.51 -54.68 -36.89
C VAL A 492 -11.60 -53.64 -36.79
N ALA A 493 -12.68 -53.85 -37.54
CA ALA A 493 -13.86 -53.00 -37.53
C ALA A 493 -15.08 -53.81 -37.96
N ASN A 494 -16.28 -53.30 -37.63
CA ASN A 494 -17.53 -53.85 -38.17
C ASN A 494 -17.60 -53.66 -39.70
N GLN A 495 -17.04 -52.55 -40.19
CA GLN A 495 -16.95 -52.20 -41.60
C GLN A 495 -15.60 -51.55 -41.89
N ILE A 496 -14.95 -51.95 -42.99
CA ILE A 496 -13.72 -51.33 -43.51
C ILE A 496 -13.99 -50.85 -44.93
N GLU A 497 -13.76 -49.58 -45.22
CA GLU A 497 -13.91 -49.00 -46.56
C GLU A 497 -12.64 -48.23 -46.95
N MET A 498 -12.12 -48.52 -48.14
CA MET A 498 -11.01 -47.79 -48.74
C MET A 498 -11.43 -47.40 -50.16
N SER A 499 -11.23 -46.15 -50.52
CA SER A 499 -11.62 -45.64 -51.83
C SER A 499 -10.62 -44.61 -52.35
N THR A 500 -10.47 -44.53 -53.67
CA THR A 500 -9.81 -43.41 -54.32
C THR A 500 -10.68 -42.17 -54.20
N LYS A 501 -10.05 -41.00 -54.29
CA LYS A 501 -10.74 -39.71 -54.15
C LYS A 501 -11.96 -39.55 -55.07
N ASP A 502 -11.87 -40.05 -56.30
CA ASP A 502 -12.94 -39.94 -57.29
C ASP A 502 -13.95 -41.11 -57.20
N GLY A 503 -13.78 -42.02 -56.24
CA GLY A 503 -14.65 -43.17 -56.04
C GLY A 503 -14.59 -44.25 -57.14
N ASN A 504 -13.61 -44.13 -58.03
CA ASN A 504 -13.43 -45.00 -59.20
C ASN A 504 -12.70 -46.30 -58.88
N GLY A 505 -12.02 -46.38 -57.74
CA GLY A 505 -11.37 -47.59 -57.23
C GLY A 505 -11.58 -47.72 -55.73
N GLY A 506 -11.80 -48.93 -55.21
CA GLY A 506 -11.97 -49.13 -53.78
C GLY A 506 -12.21 -50.58 -53.36
N ILE A 507 -12.13 -50.80 -52.05
CA ILE A 507 -12.43 -52.06 -51.36
C ILE A 507 -13.34 -51.77 -50.16
N THR A 508 -14.41 -52.55 -50.02
CA THR A 508 -15.34 -52.47 -48.89
C THR A 508 -15.49 -53.86 -48.28
N ILE A 509 -15.34 -53.96 -46.96
CA ILE A 509 -15.55 -55.17 -46.16
C ILE A 509 -16.65 -54.86 -45.16
N ASP A 510 -17.79 -55.56 -45.24
CA ASP A 510 -18.94 -55.36 -44.36
C ASP A 510 -19.69 -56.68 -44.16
N GLN A 511 -20.04 -57.02 -42.91
CA GLN A 511 -20.79 -58.24 -42.54
C GLN A 511 -20.25 -59.56 -43.18
N GLY A 512 -18.94 -59.67 -43.34
CA GLY A 512 -18.28 -60.84 -43.95
C GLY A 512 -18.26 -60.85 -45.49
N GLN A 513 -18.79 -59.82 -46.15
CA GLN A 513 -18.70 -59.64 -47.60
C GLN A 513 -17.51 -58.74 -47.96
N VAL A 514 -16.80 -59.08 -49.04
CA VAL A 514 -15.71 -58.27 -49.61
C VAL A 514 -16.11 -57.82 -51.00
N VAL A 515 -16.21 -56.50 -51.21
CA VAL A 515 -16.55 -55.87 -52.48
C VAL A 515 -15.35 -55.10 -52.99
N ILE A 516 -14.89 -55.41 -54.21
CA ILE A 516 -13.81 -54.68 -54.90
C ILE A 516 -14.42 -53.96 -56.10
N LYS A 517 -14.15 -52.66 -56.23
CA LYS A 517 -14.63 -51.80 -57.31
C LYS A 517 -13.44 -51.16 -58.04
N GLY A 518 -13.49 -51.12 -59.36
CA GLY A 518 -12.48 -50.49 -60.21
C GLY A 518 -13.01 -50.25 -61.62
N ILE A 519 -12.43 -49.30 -62.36
CA ILE A 519 -12.64 -49.17 -63.82
C ILE A 519 -12.19 -50.46 -64.53
N GLU A 520 -11.10 -51.05 -64.04
CA GLU A 520 -10.55 -52.34 -64.44
C GLU A 520 -9.97 -53.01 -63.19
N VAL A 521 -10.29 -54.28 -62.96
CA VAL A 521 -9.76 -55.08 -61.84
C VAL A 521 -8.88 -56.18 -62.40
N LEU A 522 -7.56 -56.04 -62.22
CA LEU A 522 -6.58 -57.02 -62.68
C LEU A 522 -6.25 -58.00 -61.55
N MET A 523 -6.54 -59.28 -61.75
CA MET A 523 -6.13 -60.36 -60.84
C MET A 523 -4.95 -61.10 -61.46
N ASN A 524 -3.76 -60.90 -60.93
CA ASN A 524 -2.60 -61.74 -61.27
C ASN A 524 -2.62 -62.96 -60.34
N GLN A 525 -2.59 -64.15 -60.95
CA GLN A 525 -2.55 -65.44 -60.23
C GLN A 525 -1.19 -65.67 -59.57
#